data_AF-G2DA43-F1
#
_entry.id   AF-G2DA43-F1
#
_cell.length_a   1.000
_cell.length_b   1.000
_cell.length_c   1.000
_cell.angle_alpha   90.00
_cell.angle_beta   90.00
_cell.angle_gamma   90.00
#
_symmetry.space_group_name_H-M   'P 1'
#
loop_
_entity.id
_entity.type
_entity.pdbx_description
1 polymer ?
#
loop_
_entity_poly.entity_id
_entity_poly.type
_entity_poly.pdbx_seq_one_letter_code
_entity_poly.pdbx_strand_id
1 'polypeptide(L)'
;MMESLFMKLRKSLLFGALFLQGMLQAHAISDAKLEVIRELGRLNGIALQCGYLEQTQRMKRALVLRLPKLRQLGELFDVTANKSFMELIERGESCPSAGTLADQVGSAIDSLEREYPSSESR
;
A
#
# COMPACT_ATOMS: atom_id res chain seq x y z
N MET A 1 58.30 2.78 26.36
CA MET A 1 57.03 3.32 26.88
C MET A 1 56.18 3.98 25.77
N MET A 2 56.21 3.47 24.53
CA MET A 2 55.52 4.08 23.37
C MET A 2 54.68 3.07 22.55
N GLU A 3 54.97 1.77 22.66
CA GLU A 3 54.20 0.69 22.00
C GLU A 3 52.84 0.40 22.66
N SER A 4 52.71 0.64 23.96
CA SER A 4 51.47 0.36 24.72
C SER A 4 50.33 1.35 24.39
N LEU A 5 50.67 2.52 23.83
CA LEU A 5 49.69 3.56 23.47
C LEU A 5 48.98 3.24 22.14
N PHE A 6 49.68 2.60 21.19
CA PHE A 6 49.11 2.22 19.88
C PHE A 6 48.07 1.09 19.98
N MET A 7 48.21 0.20 20.96
CA MET A 7 47.35 -0.97 21.12
C MET A 7 46.01 -0.65 21.79
N LYS A 8 45.97 0.39 22.64
CA LYS A 8 44.71 0.92 23.22
C LYS A 8 43.90 1.74 22.21
N LEU A 9 44.56 2.43 21.27
CA LEU A 9 43.87 3.20 20.22
C LEU A 9 43.22 2.28 19.17
N ARG A 10 43.83 1.13 18.88
CA ARG A 10 43.27 0.09 17.99
C ARG A 10 42.06 -0.64 18.57
N LYS A 11 42.03 -0.87 19.90
CA LYS A 11 40.91 -1.58 20.56
C LYS A 11 39.65 -0.73 20.70
N SER A 12 39.77 0.60 20.74
CA SER A 12 38.60 1.49 20.78
C SER A 12 37.92 1.63 19.41
N LEU A 13 38.66 1.44 18.32
CA LEU A 13 38.15 1.52 16.95
C LEU A 13 37.41 0.24 16.49
N LEU A 14 37.62 -0.90 17.15
CA LEU A 14 36.98 -2.17 16.78
C LEU A 14 35.59 -2.38 17.41
N PHE A 15 35.24 -1.65 18.47
CA PHE A 15 33.89 -1.70 19.06
C PHE A 15 32.90 -0.72 18.42
N GLY A 16 33.37 0.26 17.63
CA GLY A 16 32.52 1.24 16.96
C GLY A 16 31.93 0.77 15.62
N ALA A 17 32.48 -0.28 15.01
CA ALA A 17 32.12 -0.69 13.65
C ALA A 17 31.01 -1.76 13.56
N LEU A 18 30.69 -2.48 14.65
CA LEU A 18 29.77 -3.62 14.58
C LEU A 18 28.28 -3.26 14.76
N PHE A 19 27.96 -2.00 15.05
CA PHE A 19 26.57 -1.52 15.15
C PHE A 19 26.01 -0.94 13.84
N LEU A 20 26.78 -0.94 12.75
CA LEU A 20 26.42 -0.25 11.50
C LEU A 20 25.81 -1.15 10.40
N GLN A 21 25.20 -2.28 10.76
CA GLN A 21 24.62 -3.19 9.76
C GLN A 21 23.22 -3.71 10.13
N GLY A 22 22.44 -2.90 10.85
CA GLY A 22 20.99 -3.03 10.82
C GLY A 22 20.49 -2.73 9.41
N MET A 23 20.55 -3.74 8.54
CA MET A 23 20.10 -3.73 7.15
C MET A 23 18.59 -3.49 7.12
N LEU A 24 18.17 -2.23 7.27
CA LEU A 24 16.82 -1.80 6.95
C LEU A 24 16.75 -1.72 5.43
N GLN A 25 16.53 -2.86 4.76
CA GLN A 25 16.18 -2.84 3.35
C GLN A 25 14.76 -2.29 3.21
N ALA A 26 14.65 -0.97 3.08
CA ALA A 26 13.46 -0.31 2.60
C ALA A 26 13.21 -0.78 1.16
N HIS A 27 12.41 -1.83 0.99
CA HIS A 27 11.94 -2.23 -0.32
C HIS A 27 10.98 -1.17 -0.82
N ALA A 28 11.37 -0.45 -1.86
CA ALA A 28 10.48 0.46 -2.56
C ALA A 28 9.26 -0.33 -3.06
N ILE A 29 8.06 0.19 -2.78
CA ILE A 29 6.83 -0.37 -3.32
C ILE A 29 6.78 0.02 -4.79
N SER A 30 6.64 -0.96 -5.68
CA SER A 30 6.59 -0.71 -7.12
C SER A 30 5.37 0.11 -7.51
N ASP A 31 5.46 0.83 -8.63
CA ASP A 31 4.32 1.59 -9.15
C ASP A 31 3.12 0.70 -9.46
N ALA A 32 3.33 -0.53 -9.96
CA ALA A 32 2.27 -1.50 -10.21
C ALA A 32 1.47 -1.85 -8.95
N LYS A 33 2.17 -2.03 -7.81
CA LYS A 33 1.56 -2.25 -6.50
C LYS A 33 0.76 -1.03 -6.02
N LEU A 34 1.24 0.18 -6.28
CA LEU A 34 0.51 1.40 -5.95
C LEU A 34 -0.72 1.59 -6.86
N GLU A 35 -0.63 1.20 -8.12
CA GLU A 35 -1.69 1.41 -9.10
C GLU A 35 -2.94 0.58 -8.81
N VAL A 36 -2.79 -0.67 -8.37
CA VAL A 36 -3.94 -1.49 -7.95
C VAL A 36 -4.67 -0.89 -6.75
N ILE A 37 -3.97 -0.18 -5.86
CA ILE A 37 -4.58 0.54 -4.73
C ILE A 37 -5.33 1.77 -5.23
N ARG A 38 -4.76 2.53 -6.18
CA ARG A 38 -5.43 3.68 -6.79
C ARG A 38 -6.72 3.26 -7.50
N GLU A 39 -6.68 2.17 -8.24
CA GLU A 39 -7.87 1.67 -8.95
C GLU A 39 -8.98 1.26 -7.98
N LEU A 40 -8.65 0.54 -6.90
CA LEU A 40 -9.62 0.26 -5.84
C LEU A 40 -10.14 1.52 -5.17
N GLY A 41 -9.28 2.53 -4.94
CA GLY A 41 -9.69 3.84 -4.44
C GLY A 41 -10.69 4.51 -5.39
N ARG A 42 -10.39 4.56 -6.68
CA ARG A 42 -11.26 5.12 -7.71
C ARG A 42 -12.64 4.44 -7.72
N LEU A 43 -12.66 3.11 -7.78
CA LEU A 43 -13.91 2.32 -7.71
C LEU A 43 -14.68 2.56 -6.42
N ASN A 44 -14.00 2.79 -5.29
CA ASN A 44 -14.64 3.14 -4.03
C ASN A 44 -15.28 4.54 -4.06
N GLY A 45 -14.67 5.52 -4.72
CA GLY A 45 -15.29 6.82 -4.93
C GLY A 45 -16.61 6.72 -5.69
N ILE A 46 -16.64 5.93 -6.76
CA ILE A 46 -17.86 5.61 -7.52
C ILE A 46 -18.88 4.89 -6.64
N ALA A 47 -18.46 3.85 -5.92
CA ALA A 47 -19.35 3.08 -5.04
C ALA A 47 -20.02 3.97 -3.98
N LEU A 48 -19.28 4.90 -3.39
CA LEU A 48 -19.79 5.85 -2.40
C LEU A 48 -20.82 6.79 -3.02
N GLN A 49 -20.52 7.40 -4.16
CA GLN A 49 -21.45 8.31 -4.84
C GLN A 49 -22.74 7.60 -5.27
N CYS A 50 -22.63 6.31 -5.61
CA CYS A 50 -23.76 5.50 -6.07
C CYS A 50 -24.48 4.72 -4.96
N GLY A 51 -24.05 4.83 -3.70
CA GLY A 51 -24.67 4.15 -2.56
C GLY A 51 -24.43 2.64 -2.49
N TYR A 52 -23.44 2.11 -3.22
CA TYR A 52 -23.11 0.68 -3.27
C TYR A 52 -22.19 0.26 -2.12
N LEU A 53 -22.70 0.37 -0.88
CA LEU A 53 -21.94 0.15 0.35
C LEU A 53 -21.31 -1.25 0.46
N GLU A 54 -21.96 -2.27 -0.08
CA GLU A 54 -21.44 -3.64 -0.09
C GLU A 54 -20.10 -3.73 -0.86
N GLN A 55 -19.99 -3.02 -1.98
CA GLN A 55 -18.75 -2.96 -2.77
C GLN A 55 -17.65 -2.16 -2.05
N THR A 56 -18.00 -1.05 -1.39
CA THR A 56 -17.06 -0.31 -0.52
C THR A 56 -16.47 -1.22 0.57
N GLN A 57 -17.31 -2.00 1.25
CA GLN A 57 -16.85 -2.94 2.27
C GLN A 57 -15.98 -4.05 1.67
N ARG A 58 -16.35 -4.59 0.50
CA ARG A 58 -15.59 -5.64 -0.19
C ARG A 58 -14.17 -5.18 -0.52
N MET A 59 -14.02 -3.99 -1.10
CA MET A 59 -12.70 -3.40 -1.40
C MET A 59 -11.87 -3.17 -0.14
N LYS A 60 -12.45 -2.57 0.90
CA LYS A 60 -11.75 -2.33 2.18
C LYS A 60 -11.28 -3.63 2.84
N ARG A 61 -12.11 -4.68 2.83
CA ARG A 61 -11.73 -6.01 3.34
C ARG A 61 -10.54 -6.58 2.56
N ALA A 62 -10.56 -6.52 1.23
CA ALA A 62 -9.46 -7.02 0.40
C ALA A 62 -8.14 -6.30 0.73
N LEU A 63 -8.17 -4.97 0.87
CA LEU A 63 -6.98 -4.19 1.26
C LEU A 63 -6.48 -4.55 2.65
N VAL A 64 -7.38 -4.70 3.63
CA VAL A 64 -7.01 -5.11 5.00
C VAL A 64 -6.36 -6.49 5.02
N LEU A 65 -6.82 -7.43 4.18
CA LEU A 65 -6.29 -8.79 4.12
C LEU A 65 -4.94 -8.87 3.38
N ARG A 66 -4.74 -8.07 2.33
CA ARG A 66 -3.60 -8.22 1.41
C ARG A 66 -2.46 -7.23 1.63
N LEU A 67 -2.77 -6.00 2.05
CA LEU A 67 -1.74 -4.97 2.16
C LEU A 67 -0.89 -5.09 3.43
N PRO A 68 0.41 -4.76 3.36
CA PRO A 68 1.20 -4.52 4.56
C PRO A 68 0.60 -3.35 5.34
N LYS A 69 0.72 -3.36 6.67
CA LYS A 69 0.12 -2.37 7.58
C LYS A 69 0.90 -1.04 7.57
N LEU A 70 0.93 -0.39 6.41
CA LEU A 70 1.57 0.90 6.19
C LEU A 70 0.50 1.97 5.97
N ARG A 71 0.50 3.00 6.82
CA ARG A 71 -0.46 4.12 6.77
C ARG A 71 -0.60 4.72 5.36
N GLN A 72 0.53 4.99 4.73
CA GLN A 72 0.62 5.59 3.39
C GLN A 72 -0.12 4.81 2.29
N LEU A 73 -0.30 3.49 2.43
CA LEU A 73 -1.08 2.70 1.47
C LEU A 73 -2.58 2.85 1.66
N GLY A 74 -3.03 2.92 2.92
CA GLY A 74 -4.43 3.25 3.23
C GLY A 74 -4.79 4.67 2.77
N GLU A 75 -3.88 5.62 3.00
CA GLU A 75 -4.05 7.00 2.56
C GLU A 75 -4.14 7.13 1.04
N LEU A 76 -3.36 6.35 0.29
CA LEU A 76 -3.46 6.32 -1.16
C LEU A 76 -4.86 5.89 -1.64
N PHE A 77 -5.43 4.87 -1.02
CA PHE A 77 -6.80 4.42 -1.29
C PHE A 77 -7.81 5.53 -0.97
N ASP A 78 -7.73 6.13 0.22
CA ASP A 78 -8.69 7.13 0.69
C ASP A 78 -8.63 8.43 -0.15
N VAL A 79 -7.44 8.93 -0.47
CA VAL A 79 -7.26 10.14 -1.30
C VAL A 79 -7.79 9.91 -2.71
N THR A 80 -7.51 8.74 -3.30
CA THR A 80 -7.99 8.41 -4.64
C THR A 80 -9.52 8.23 -4.67
N ALA A 81 -10.09 7.64 -3.61
CA ALA A 81 -11.54 7.54 -3.46
C ALA A 81 -12.22 8.90 -3.34
N ASN A 82 -11.69 9.79 -2.49
CA ASN A 82 -12.22 11.14 -2.35
C ASN A 82 -12.17 11.90 -3.69
N LYS A 83 -11.05 11.80 -4.41
CA LYS A 83 -10.92 12.41 -5.74
C LYS A 83 -11.98 11.88 -6.71
N SER A 84 -12.11 10.56 -6.84
CA SER A 84 -13.07 9.96 -7.77
C SER A 84 -14.53 10.26 -7.40
N PHE A 85 -14.85 10.36 -6.11
CA PHE A 85 -16.17 10.75 -5.64
C PHE A 85 -16.51 12.18 -6.11
N MET A 86 -15.59 13.12 -5.90
CA MET A 86 -15.77 14.52 -6.33
C MET A 86 -15.87 14.64 -7.85
N GLU A 87 -15.02 13.93 -8.60
CA GLU A 87 -15.04 13.95 -10.08
C GLU A 87 -16.39 13.47 -10.65
N LEU A 88 -17.01 12.45 -10.05
CA LEU A 88 -18.31 11.95 -10.51
C LEU A 88 -19.42 13.00 -10.30
N ILE A 89 -19.37 13.72 -9.17
CA ILE A 89 -20.29 14.82 -8.88
C ILE A 89 -20.09 15.97 -9.86
N GLU A 90 -18.84 16.41 -10.05
CA GLU A 90 -18.50 17.56 -10.91
C GLU A 90 -18.89 17.33 -12.37
N ARG A 91 -18.75 16.08 -12.86
CA ARG A 91 -19.11 15.73 -14.23
C ARG A 91 -20.59 15.39 -14.41
N GLY A 92 -21.32 15.17 -13.33
CA GLY A 92 -22.73 14.71 -13.39
C GLY A 92 -22.89 13.37 -14.11
N GLU A 93 -21.87 12.50 -14.03
CA GLU A 93 -21.91 11.18 -14.66
C GLU A 93 -22.94 10.27 -13.98
N SER A 94 -23.60 9.42 -14.76
CA SER A 94 -24.53 8.43 -14.21
C SER A 94 -23.78 7.30 -13.50
N CYS A 95 -24.40 6.79 -12.43
CA CYS A 95 -23.88 5.61 -11.76
C CYS A 95 -23.88 4.39 -12.69
N PRO A 96 -22.78 3.60 -12.72
CA PRO A 96 -22.79 2.32 -13.41
C PRO A 96 -23.82 1.38 -12.75
N SER A 97 -24.25 0.36 -13.48
CA SER A 97 -25.08 -0.68 -12.87
C SER A 97 -24.32 -1.38 -11.73
N ALA A 98 -25.05 -1.85 -10.72
CA ALA A 98 -24.46 -2.56 -9.59
C ALA A 98 -23.64 -3.79 -10.04
N GLY A 99 -24.12 -4.53 -11.05
CA GLY A 99 -23.39 -5.67 -11.63
C GLY A 99 -22.09 -5.25 -12.30
N THR A 100 -22.14 -4.20 -13.13
CA THR A 100 -20.93 -3.66 -13.78
C THR A 100 -19.88 -3.23 -12.77
N LEU A 101 -20.28 -2.53 -11.70
CA LEU A 101 -19.34 -2.13 -10.66
C LEU A 101 -18.80 -3.35 -9.89
N ALA A 102 -19.65 -4.33 -9.58
CA ALA A 102 -19.21 -5.55 -8.88
C ALA A 102 -18.17 -6.35 -9.68
N ASP A 103 -18.30 -6.41 -11.00
CA ASP A 103 -17.33 -7.05 -11.90
C ASP A 103 -16.00 -6.29 -11.92
N GLN A 104 -16.06 -4.95 -12.02
CA GLN A 104 -14.86 -4.09 -11.96
C GLN A 104 -14.13 -4.24 -10.62
N VAL A 105 -14.87 -4.24 -9.51
CA VAL A 105 -14.32 -4.46 -8.17
C VAL A 105 -13.70 -5.85 -8.06
N GLY A 106 -14.34 -6.89 -8.61
CA GLY A 106 -13.78 -8.24 -8.66
C GLY A 106 -12.43 -8.28 -9.37
N SER A 107 -12.36 -7.75 -10.60
CA SER A 107 -11.11 -7.70 -11.37
C SER A 107 -10.00 -6.89 -10.68
N ALA A 108 -10.35 -5.78 -10.02
CA ALA A 108 -9.39 -4.98 -9.28
C ALA A 108 -8.86 -5.71 -8.03
N ILE A 109 -9.72 -6.46 -7.33
CA ILE A 109 -9.31 -7.31 -6.21
C ILE A 109 -8.39 -8.42 -6.70
N ASP A 110 -8.73 -9.12 -7.79
CA ASP A 110 -7.84 -10.17 -8.34
C ASP A 110 -6.45 -9.60 -8.69
N SER A 111 -6.40 -8.36 -9.18
CA SER A 111 -5.16 -7.65 -9.46
C SER A 111 -4.38 -7.31 -8.18
N LEU A 112 -5.08 -6.85 -7.14
CA LEU A 112 -4.48 -6.64 -5.82
C LEU A 112 -3.85 -7.94 -5.29
N GLU A 113 -4.52 -9.07 -5.41
CA GLU A 113 -4.03 -10.36 -4.89
C GLU A 113 -2.79 -10.87 -5.63
N ARG A 114 -2.69 -10.60 -6.94
CA ARG A 114 -1.47 -10.90 -7.73
C ARG A 114 -0.29 -10.03 -7.31
N GLU A 115 -0.52 -8.74 -7.08
CA GLU A 115 0.53 -7.80 -6.69
C GLU A 115 0.92 -7.90 -5.20
N TYR A 116 -0.01 -8.33 -4.36
CA TYR A 116 0.15 -8.54 -2.92
C TYR A 116 -0.24 -9.97 -2.52
N PRO A 117 0.56 -10.97 -2.91
CA PRO A 117 0.30 -12.35 -2.53
C PRO A 117 0.38 -12.51 -1.00
N SER A 118 -0.46 -13.39 -0.44
CA SER A 118 -0.39 -13.73 0.98
C SER A 118 1.00 -14.25 1.35
N SER A 119 1.51 -13.81 2.50
CA SER A 119 2.79 -14.25 3.05
C SER A 119 2.80 -15.71 3.53
N GLU A 120 1.67 -16.42 3.42
CA GLU A 120 1.47 -17.81 3.87
C GLU A 120 2.00 -18.87 2.86
N SER A 121 2.63 -18.42 1.77
CA SER A 121 3.25 -19.30 0.75
C SER A 121 4.78 -19.18 0.73
N ARG A 122 5.42 -18.86 1.86
CA ARG A 122 6.88 -18.87 2.00
C ARG A 122 7.32 -19.75 3.15
#